data_AF-A0A2V9K6C5-F1
#
_entry.id   AF-A0A2V9K6C5-F1
#
_cell.length_a   1.000
_cell.length_b   1.000
_cell.length_c   1.000
_cell.angle_alpha   90.00
_cell.angle_beta   90.00
_cell.angle_gamma   90.00
#
_symmetry.space_group_name_H-M   'P 1'
#
loop_
_entity.id
_entity.type
_entity.pdbx_description
1 polymer ?
#
loop_
_entity_poly.entity_id
_entity_poly.type
_entity_poly.pdbx_seq_one_letter_code
_entity_poly.pdbx_strand_id
1 'polypeptide(L)' 'MYQRYDAVIVGAGGAGLMAALNLSAQARVAVVSKLYPIRSHTGAAQGGIGAALGNLEED' A
#
# COMPACT_ATOMS: atom_id res chain seq x y z
N MET A 1 -15.82 16.50 17.98
CA MET A 1 -14.34 16.45 18.01
C MET A 1 -13.88 15.93 16.65
N TYR A 2 -13.12 16.71 15.89
CA TYR A 2 -12.62 16.30 14.57
C TYR A 2 -11.13 15.99 14.65
N GLN A 3 -10.68 14.94 13.98
CA GLN A 3 -9.26 14.63 13.86
C GLN A 3 -8.68 15.33 12.64
N ARG A 4 -7.50 15.95 12.79
CA ARG A 4 -6.80 16.66 11.72
C ARG A 4 -5.51 15.91 11.36
N TYR A 5 -5.33 15.71 10.06
CA TYR A 5 -4.20 15.02 9.44
C TYR A 5 -3.75 15.85 8.23
N ASP A 6 -2.47 15.72 7.88
CA ASP A 6 -1.92 16.37 6.70
C ASP A 6 -2.35 15.63 5.42
N ALA A 7 -2.53 14.30 5.53
CA ALA A 7 -3.07 13.47 4.46
C ALA A 7 -3.95 12.33 5.01
N VAL A 8 -4.99 11.98 4.24
CA VAL A 8 -5.88 10.85 4.52
C VAL A 8 -5.87 9.91 3.32
N ILE A 9 -5.53 8.65 3.56
CA ILE A 9 -5.54 7.56 2.58
C ILE A 9 -6.74 6.67 2.85
N VAL A 10 -7.56 6.43 1.82
CA VAL A 10 -8.73 5.56 1.90
C VAL A 10 -8.42 4.24 1.22
N GLY A 11 -8.28 3.18 2.02
CA GLY A 11 -7.93 1.83 1.60
C GLY A 11 -6.56 1.40 2.11
N ALA A 12 -6.50 0.25 2.80
CA ALA A 12 -5.27 -0.34 3.32
C ALA A 12 -4.80 -1.56 2.49
N GLY A 13 -4.95 -1.47 1.16
CA GLY A 13 -4.33 -2.41 0.22
C GLY A 13 -2.86 -2.09 -0.02
N GLY A 14 -2.19 -2.86 -0.88
CA GLY A 14 -0.75 -2.68 -1.16
C GLY A 14 -0.39 -1.24 -1.56
N ALA A 15 -1.18 -0.63 -2.44
CA ALA A 15 -0.97 0.77 -2.86
C ALA A 15 -1.14 1.77 -1.71
N GLY A 16 -2.19 1.63 -0.90
CA GLY A 16 -2.48 2.55 0.20
C GLY A 16 -1.46 2.47 1.32
N LEU A 17 -1.02 1.26 1.67
CA LEU A 17 0.06 1.08 2.65
C LEU A 17 1.41 1.56 2.12
N MET A 18 1.71 1.34 0.84
CA MET A 18 2.94 1.86 0.23
C MET A 18 2.96 3.40 0.23
N ALA A 19 1.84 4.04 -0.10
CA ALA A 19 1.70 5.49 0.01
C ALA A 19 1.85 5.98 1.46
N ALA A 20 1.21 5.31 2.42
CA ALA A 20 1.28 5.67 3.83
C ALA A 20 2.71 5.55 4.38
N LEU A 21 3.42 4.47 4.04
CA LEU A 21 4.80 4.23 4.45
C LEU A 21 5.70 5.39 4.01
N ASN A 22 5.65 5.76 2.73
CA ASN A 22 6.51 6.82 2.20
C ASN A 22 6.13 8.22 2.71
N LEU A 23 4.83 8.49 2.86
CA LEU A 23 4.35 9.82 3.26
C LEU A 23 4.49 10.07 4.77
N SER A 24 4.44 9.01 5.59
CA SER A 24 4.53 9.12 7.06
C SER A 24 5.86 9.69 7.58
N ALA A 25 6.92 9.67 6.77
CA ALA A 25 8.20 10.26 7.12
C ALA A 25 8.17 11.80 7.17
N GLN A 26 7.19 12.42 6.51
CA GLN A 26 7.14 13.88 6.31
C GLN A 26 5.81 14.51 6.74
N ALA A 27 4.79 13.70 7.03
CA ALA A 27 3.43 14.17 7.27
C ALA A 27 2.68 13.27 8.26
N ARG A 28 1.71 13.85 8.98
CA ARG A 28 0.78 13.09 9.82
C ARG A 28 -0.29 12.47 8.94
N VAL A 29 -0.16 11.18 8.67
CA VAL A 29 -1.04 10.43 7.75
C VAL A 29 -2.06 9.60 8.52
N ALA A 30 -3.32 9.64 8.09
CA ALA A 30 -4.34 8.66 8.49
C ALA A 30 -4.59 7.66 7.35
N VAL A 31 -4.66 6.37 7.69
CA VAL A 31 -5.15 5.34 6.78
C VAL A 31 -6.49 4.84 7.30
N VAL A 32 -7.53 4.94 6.49
CA VAL A 32 -8.87 4.47 6.82
C VAL A 32 -9.22 3.32 5.88
N SER A 33 -9.64 2.19 6.44
CA SER A 33 -9.97 1.00 5.66
C SER A 33 -11.19 0.30 6.25
N LYS A 34 -12.05 -0.22 5.37
CA LYS A 34 -13.20 -1.05 5.75
C LYS A 34 -12.76 -2.37 6.42
N LEU A 35 -11.62 -2.91 5.99
CA LEU A 35 -11.11 -4.21 6.43
C LEU A 35 -9.73 -4.04 7.06
N TYR A 36 -9.36 -5.00 7.91
CA TYR A 36 -7.99 -5.16 8.38
C TYR A 36 -7.04 -5.34 7.19
N PRO A 37 -5.84 -4.72 7.17
CA PRO A 37 -5.06 -4.57 5.93
C PRO A 37 -4.68 -5.87 5.21
N ILE A 38 -4.38 -6.93 5.95
CA ILE A 38 -4.05 -8.27 5.40
C ILE A 38 -5.24 -8.89 4.64
N ARG A 39 -6.47 -8.44 4.88
CA ARG A 39 -7.68 -8.86 4.14
C ARG A 39 -7.99 -7.98 2.92
N SER A 40 -7.07 -7.12 2.51
CA SER A 40 -7.20 -6.43 1.23
C SER A 40 -7.05 -7.42 0.07
N HIS A 41 -7.71 -7.14 -1.07
CA HIS A 41 -7.70 -8.07 -2.19
C HIS A 41 -6.31 -8.23 -2.83
N THR A 42 -5.39 -7.29 -2.60
CA THR A 42 -3.97 -7.40 -2.98
C THR A 42 -3.34 -8.70 -2.48
N GLY A 43 -3.73 -9.19 -1.29
CA GLY A 43 -3.22 -10.44 -0.73
C GLY A 43 -3.62 -11.71 -1.50
N ALA A 44 -4.58 -11.62 -2.43
CA ALA A 44 -5.01 -12.74 -3.26
C ALA A 44 -4.18 -12.90 -4.56
N ALA A 45 -3.20 -12.03 -4.82
CA ALA A 45 -2.37 -12.12 -6.00
C ALA A 45 -1.49 -13.39 -5.98
N GLN A 46 -1.56 -14.20 -7.04
CA GLN A 46 -0.84 -15.49 -7.14
C GLN A 46 0.27 -15.52 -8.19
N GLY A 47 0.18 -14.69 -9.24
CA GLY A 47 1.14 -14.71 -10.34
C GLY A 47 2.47 -14.04 -9.98
N GLY A 48 2.47 -12.72 -9.87
CA GLY A 48 3.68 -11.94 -9.61
C GLY A 48 3.50 -10.48 -10.02
N ILE A 49 4.61 -9.74 -10.06
CA ILE A 49 4.67 -8.37 -10.57
C ILE A 49 5.59 -8.32 -11.78
N GLY A 50 5.12 -7.74 -12.89
CA GLY A 50 5.96 -7.51 -14.06
C GLY A 50 6.95 -6.37 -13.78
N ALA A 51 8.25 -6.65 -13.92
CA ALA A 51 9.31 -5.67 -13.79
C ALA A 51 10.44 -5.97 -14.78
N ALA A 52 10.92 -4.93 -15.48
CA ALA A 52 12.03 -5.05 -16.43
C ALA A 52 13.38 -5.11 -15.69
N LEU A 53 13.62 -6.20 -14.95
CA LEU A 53 14.82 -6.38 -14.13
C LEU A 53 16.02 -6.90 -14.93
N GLY A 54 15.79 -7.54 -16.09
CA GLY A 54 16.85 -8.10 -16.92
C GLY A 54 17.52 -9.36 -16.34
N ASN A 55 16.86 -10.03 -15.38
CA ASN A 55 17.33 -11.31 -14.87
C ASN A 55 17.12 -12.36 -15.97
N LEU A 56 18.20 -12.82 -16.59
CA LEU A 56 18.20 -13.94 -17.52
C LEU A 56 18.40 -15.22 -16.71
N GLU A 57 17.47 -16.17 -16.82
CA GLU A 57 17.71 -17.56 -16.43
C GLU A 57 18.02 -18.36 -17.71
N GLU A 58 18.94 -19.32 -17.63
CA GLU A 58 19.13 -20.28 -18.72
C GLU A 58 17.89 -21.18 -18.81
N ASP A 59 17.43 -21.45 -20.05
CA ASP A 59 16.28 -22.33 -20.33
C ASP A 59 16.49 -23.77 -19.82
#